data_AF-A0A660W692-F1
#
_entry.id   AF-A0A660W692-F1
#
_cell.length_a   1.000
_cell.length_b   1.000
_cell.length_c   1.000
_cell.angle_alpha   90.00
_cell.angle_beta   90.00
_cell.angle_gamma   90.00
#
_symmetry.space_group_name_H-M   'P 1'
#
loop_
_entity.id
_entity.type
_entity.pdbx_description
1 polymer ?
#
loop_
_entity_poly.entity_id
_entity_poly.type
_entity_poly.pdbx_seq_one_letter_code
_entity_poly.pdbx_strand_id
1 'polypeptide(L)'
;MGLGYLGFGHFLVVRRNMIKPIENWLSRHKNTTSFWLHMLGIPACFIAAPTFLILGNWPLALAMFVGGYALQFLGHLIEGNRSGEEMLLRKILRLHTKQSQPTTRNHI
;
A
#
# COMPACT_ATOMS: atom_id res chain seq x y z
N MET A 1 62.00 9.63 6.69
CA MET A 1 61.32 10.37 5.61
C MET A 1 60.79 9.34 4.61
N GLY A 2 59.52 9.41 4.22
CA GLY A 2 59.04 8.80 2.97
C GLY A 2 58.10 7.58 3.06
N LEU A 3 56.82 7.87 3.35
CA LEU A 3 55.62 7.35 2.67
C LEU A 3 55.29 5.84 2.73
N GLY A 4 54.30 5.51 3.55
CA GLY A 4 53.48 4.32 3.45
C GLY A 4 52.34 4.44 2.42
N TYR A 5 51.48 3.41 2.46
CA TYR A 5 50.32 3.08 1.62
C TYR A 5 50.63 2.25 0.37
N LEU A 6 50.13 1.01 0.35
CA LEU A 6 49.17 0.50 -0.65
C LEU A 6 48.81 -0.97 -0.34
N GLY A 7 47.56 -1.19 0.03
CA GLY A 7 47.00 -2.52 0.31
C GLY A 7 45.59 -2.41 0.88
N PHE A 8 44.78 -1.52 0.31
CA PHE A 8 43.40 -1.26 0.72
C PHE A 8 42.56 -2.51 0.50
N GLY A 9 42.11 -3.12 1.61
CA GLY A 9 41.08 -4.14 1.59
C GLY A 9 39.80 -3.57 0.97
N HIS A 10 39.41 -4.11 -0.18
CA HIS A 10 38.13 -3.83 -0.81
C HIS A 10 37.01 -4.58 -0.06
N PHE A 11 36.81 -4.23 1.21
CA PHE A 11 35.60 -4.57 1.93
C PHE A 11 34.58 -3.49 1.58
N LEU A 12 33.73 -3.77 0.61
CA LEU A 12 32.54 -2.99 0.30
C LEU A 12 31.72 -2.86 1.58
N VAL A 13 31.91 -1.76 2.31
CA VAL A 13 31.00 -1.31 3.35
C VAL A 13 29.71 -0.96 2.62
N VAL A 14 28.82 -1.95 2.48
CA VAL A 14 27.41 -1.72 2.21
C VAL A 14 26.88 -0.99 3.45
N ARG A 15 27.08 0.33 3.49
CA ARG A 15 26.47 1.23 4.46
C ARG A 15 24.98 1.21 4.14
N ARG A 16 24.27 0.21 4.67
CA ARG A 16 22.82 0.19 4.66
C ARG A 16 22.40 1.38 5.52
N ASN A 17 22.09 2.51 4.89
CA ASN A 17 21.52 3.66 5.57
C ASN A 17 20.22 3.20 6.25
N MET A 18 20.33 2.85 7.54
CA MET A 18 19.24 2.46 8.40
C MET A 18 18.44 3.68 8.87
N ILE A 19 18.41 4.75 8.06
CA ILE A 19 17.57 5.90 8.34
C ILE A 19 16.16 5.56 7.87
N LYS A 20 15.50 4.88 8.82
CA LYS A 20 14.10 4.96 9.25
C LYS A 20 13.05 4.56 8.21
N PRO A 21 12.70 3.26 8.11
CA PRO A 21 11.41 2.84 7.57
C PRO A 21 10.23 3.64 8.15
N ILE A 22 10.37 4.16 9.38
CA ILE A 22 9.41 5.06 10.03
C ILE A 22 9.32 6.43 9.34
N GLU A 23 10.41 7.06 8.91
CA GLU A 23 10.35 8.36 8.20
C GLU A 23 9.73 8.21 6.81
N ASN A 24 10.02 7.09 6.14
CA ASN A 24 9.41 6.75 4.85
C ASN A 24 7.93 6.34 4.99
N TRP A 25 7.53 5.84 6.17
CA TRP A 25 6.14 5.58 6.55
C TRP A 25 5.42 6.89 6.89
N LEU A 26 6.02 7.78 7.68
CA LEU A 26 5.50 9.11 8.03
C LEU A 26 5.35 10.01 6.79
N SER A 27 6.29 9.93 5.85
CA SER A 27 6.21 10.72 4.60
C SER A 27 5.05 10.30 3.70
N ARG A 28 4.55 9.07 3.86
CA ARG A 28 3.39 8.52 3.14
C ARG A 28 2.07 8.58 3.94
N HIS A 29 2.14 8.80 5.25
CA HIS A 29 0.99 8.99 6.16
C HIS A 29 0.88 10.46 6.57
N LYS A 30 0.99 11.39 5.62
CA LYS A 30 0.86 12.83 5.90
C LYS A 30 -0.59 13.29 5.99
N ASN A 31 -1.54 12.54 5.43
CA ASN A 31 -2.89 13.03 5.28
C ASN A 31 -3.80 12.49 6.38
N THR A 32 -3.86 13.23 7.49
CA THR A 32 -4.75 12.97 8.63
C THR A 32 -6.20 12.72 8.18
N THR A 33 -6.65 13.36 7.11
CA THR A 33 -7.99 13.17 6.53
C THR A 33 -8.24 11.74 6.06
N SER A 34 -7.28 11.11 5.37
CA SER A 34 -7.39 9.72 4.91
C SER A 34 -7.43 8.74 6.08
N PHE A 35 -6.61 9.01 7.10
CA PHE A 35 -6.60 8.24 8.35
C PHE A 35 -7.94 8.30 9.08
N TRP A 36 -8.50 9.49 9.29
CA TRP A 36 -9.79 9.65 9.97
C TRP A 36 -10.95 9.02 9.18
N LEU A 37 -10.94 9.16 7.85
CA LEU A 37 -11.95 8.55 6.99
C LEU A 37 -11.88 7.01 7.03
N HIS A 38 -10.69 6.43 7.09
CA HIS A 38 -10.53 4.98 7.32
C HIS A 38 -10.93 4.56 8.73
N MET A 39 -10.58 5.36 9.73
CA MET A 39 -10.92 5.08 11.12
C MET A 39 -12.44 5.04 11.34
N LEU A 40 -13.22 5.79 10.55
CA LEU A 40 -14.69 5.73 10.55
C LEU A 40 -15.24 4.65 9.60
N GLY A 41 -14.66 4.52 8.41
CA GLY A 41 -15.14 3.62 7.38
C GLY A 41 -14.96 2.13 7.72
N ILE A 42 -13.83 1.75 8.33
CA ILE A 42 -13.58 0.34 8.72
C ILE A 42 -14.60 -0.14 9.77
N PRO A 43 -14.83 0.57 10.90
CA PRO A 43 -15.90 0.20 11.84
C PRO A 43 -17.29 0.21 11.20
N ALA A 44 -17.58 1.14 10.29
CA ALA A 44 -18.87 1.17 9.59
C ALA A 44 -19.09 -0.12 8.77
N CYS A 45 -18.08 -0.59 8.04
CA CYS A 45 -18.19 -1.82 7.24
C CYS A 45 -18.17 -3.10 8.08
N PHE A 46 -17.31 -3.20 9.09
CA PHE A 46 -17.06 -4.47 9.79
C PHE A 46 -17.80 -4.61 11.12
N ILE A 47 -18.28 -3.52 11.72
CA ILE A 47 -19.01 -3.54 12.98
C ILE A 47 -20.46 -3.13 12.74
N ALA A 48 -20.69 -1.94 12.19
CA ALA A 48 -22.04 -1.41 12.05
C ALA A 48 -22.88 -2.20 11.03
N ALA A 49 -22.33 -2.49 9.84
CA ALA A 49 -23.09 -3.22 8.82
C ALA A 49 -23.50 -4.64 9.27
N PRO A 50 -22.63 -5.49 9.84
CA PRO A 50 -23.06 -6.79 10.38
C PRO A 50 -24.03 -6.66 11.54
N THR A 51 -23.85 -5.66 12.41
CA THR A 51 -24.77 -5.42 13.53
C THR A 51 -26.18 -5.13 13.03
N PHE A 52 -26.34 -4.20 12.08
CA PHE A 52 -27.66 -3.89 11.51
C PHE A 52 -28.25 -5.05 10.70
N LEU A 53 -27.39 -5.87 10.08
CA LEU A 53 -27.84 -7.07 9.38
C LEU A 53 -28.42 -8.11 10.36
N ILE A 54 -27.75 -8.34 11.49
CA ILE A 54 -28.22 -9.24 12.56
C ILE A 54 -29.54 -8.72 13.18
N LEU A 55 -29.68 -7.40 13.31
CA LEU A 55 -30.92 -6.76 13.77
C LEU A 55 -32.04 -6.75 12.73
N GLY A 56 -31.83 -7.34 11.54
CA GLY A 56 -32.83 -7.44 10.46
C GLY A 56 -33.04 -6.15 9.66
N ASN A 57 -32.26 -5.09 9.93
CA ASN A 57 -32.35 -3.82 9.23
C ASN A 57 -31.38 -3.80 8.04
N TRP A 58 -31.70 -4.59 7.01
CA TRP A 58 -30.87 -4.73 5.82
C TRP A 58 -30.62 -3.42 5.05
N PRO A 59 -31.55 -2.43 4.96
CA PRO A 59 -31.27 -1.18 4.27
C PRO A 59 -30.18 -0.38 4.98
N LEU A 60 -30.23 -0.36 6.32
CA LEU A 60 -29.23 0.34 7.13
C LEU A 60 -27.88 -0.40 7.12
N ALA A 61 -27.91 -1.74 7.12
CA ALA A 61 -26.70 -2.55 6.93
C ALA A 61 -26.02 -2.24 5.60
N LEU A 62 -26.78 -2.19 4.51
CA LEU A 62 -26.28 -1.83 3.18
C LEU A 62 -25.75 -0.40 3.15
N ALA A 63 -26.46 0.56 3.74
CA ALA A 63 -26.03 1.95 3.82
C ALA A 63 -24.72 2.10 4.60
N MET A 64 -24.55 1.38 5.72
CA MET A 64 -23.31 1.40 6.51
C MET A 64 -22.14 0.75 5.77
N PHE A 65 -22.40 -0.34 5.05
CA PHE A 65 -21.38 -0.99 4.24
C PHE A 65 -20.93 -0.11 3.07
N VAL A 66 -21.87 0.39 2.26
CA VAL A 66 -21.57 1.22 1.09
C VAL A 66 -21.01 2.57 1.51
N GLY A 67 -21.59 3.21 2.52
CA GLY A 67 -21.11 4.48 3.07
C GLY A 67 -19.73 4.35 3.71
N GLY A 68 -19.51 3.31 4.50
CA GLY A 68 -18.21 3.02 5.10
C GLY A 68 -17.13 2.73 4.06
N TYR A 69 -17.48 2.03 2.98
CA TYR A 69 -16.58 1.76 1.87
C TYR A 69 -16.28 3.03 1.06
N ALA A 70 -17.29 3.86 0.79
CA ALA A 70 -17.11 5.15 0.13
C ALA A 70 -16.20 6.11 0.92
N LEU A 71 -16.32 6.14 2.26
CA LEU A 71 -15.43 6.93 3.11
C LEU A 71 -13.97 6.46 3.01
N GLN A 72 -13.72 5.15 3.00
CA GLN A 72 -12.38 4.58 2.80
C GLN A 72 -11.82 4.95 1.42
N PHE A 73 -12.63 4.82 0.37
CA PHE A 73 -12.23 5.19 -0.99
C PHE A 73 -11.95 6.70 -1.11
N LEU A 74 -12.78 7.54 -0.51
CA LEU A 74 -12.59 8.99 -0.50
C LEU A 74 -11.32 9.40 0.26
N GLY A 75 -10.98 8.70 1.35
CA GLY A 75 -9.71 8.89 2.05
C GLY A 75 -8.50 8.67 1.14
N HIS A 76 -8.52 7.60 0.36
CA HIS A 76 -7.48 7.32 -0.63
C HIS A 76 -7.44 8.34 -1.78
N LEU A 77 -8.59 8.75 -2.30
CA LEU A 77 -8.68 9.79 -3.34
C LEU A 77 -8.10 11.13 -2.87
N ILE A 78 -8.44 11.56 -1.65
CA ILE A 78 -7.93 12.82 -1.05
C ILE A 78 -6.42 12.75 -0.80
N GLU A 79 -5.90 11.58 -0.43
CA GLU A 79 -4.47 11.37 -0.23
C GLU A 79 -3.69 11.28 -1.54
N GLY A 80 -4.36 11.08 -2.68
CA GLY A 80 -3.73 10.77 -3.96
C GLY A 80 -2.96 9.44 -3.93
N ASN A 81 -3.17 8.64 -2.88
CA ASN A 81 -2.57 7.32 -2.71
C ASN A 81 -3.53 6.27 -3.26
N ARG A 82 -3.00 5.29 -3.98
CA ARG A 82 -3.83 4.30 -4.65
C ARG A 82 -4.45 3.38 -3.61
N SER A 83 -5.74 3.09 -3.75
CA SER A 83 -6.42 2.13 -2.89
C SER A 83 -5.75 0.75 -2.98
N GLY A 84 -5.84 -0.03 -1.90
CA GLY A 84 -5.30 -1.41 -1.89
C GLY A 84 -5.86 -2.27 -3.03
N GLU A 85 -7.11 -2.02 -3.43
CA GLU A 85 -7.77 -2.70 -4.54
C GLU A 85 -7.20 -2.32 -5.90
N GLU A 86 -6.87 -1.04 -6.13
CA GLU A 86 -6.16 -0.64 -7.34
C GLU A 86 -4.76 -1.24 -7.43
N MET A 87 -4.08 -1.38 -6.28
CA MET A 87 -2.79 -2.05 -6.22
C MET A 87 -2.92 -3.55 -6.50
N LEU A 88 -3.93 -4.20 -5.94
CA LEU A 88 -4.23 -5.61 -6.18
C LEU A 88 -4.57 -5.84 -7.67
N LEU A 89 -5.44 -5.01 -8.25
CA LEU A 89 -5.83 -5.08 -9.65
C LEU A 89 -4.62 -4.90 -10.57
N ARG A 90 -3.75 -3.91 -10.28
CA ARG A 90 -2.49 -3.75 -11.02
C ARG A 90 -1.55 -4.92 -10.83
N LYS A 91 -1.51 -5.53 -9.65
CA LYS A 91 -0.67 -6.72 -9.40
C LYS A 91 -1.17 -7.89 -10.25
N ILE A 92 -2.47 -8.13 -10.29
CA ILE A 92 -3.10 -9.15 -11.14
C ILE A 92 -2.85 -8.85 -12.63
N LEU A 93 -3.05 -7.59 -13.05
CA LEU A 93 -2.82 -7.17 -14.43
C LEU A 93 -1.35 -7.31 -14.86
N ARG A 94 -0.40 -6.96 -13.97
CA ARG A 94 1.04 -7.13 -14.21
C ARG A 94 1.44 -8.61 -14.29
N LEU A 95 0.79 -9.50 -13.53
CA LEU A 95 1.01 -10.95 -13.65
C LEU A 95 0.56 -11.44 -15.03
N HIS A 96 -0.55 -10.91 -15.55
CA HIS A 96 -1.02 -11.23 -16.90
C HIS A 96 -0.03 -10.78 -17.98
N THR A 97 0.56 -9.58 -17.84
CA THR A 97 1.53 -9.06 -18.82
C THR A 97 2.84 -9.84 -18.83
N LYS A 98 3.29 -10.39 -17.69
CA LYS A 98 4.55 -11.15 -17.60
C LYS A 98 4.48 -12.52 -18.31
N GLN A 99 3.28 -13.03 -18.61
CA GLN A 99 3.09 -14.28 -19.35
C GLN A 99 3.01 -14.08 -20.88
N SER A 100 2.87 -12.84 -21.36
CA SER A 100 2.70 -12.55 -22.79
C SER A 100 4.01 -12.30 -23.55
N GLN A 101 5.18 -12.41 -22.90
CA GLN A 101 6.45 -12.20 -23.56
C GLN A 101 6.88 -13.52 -24.23
N PRO A 102 6.79 -13.66 -25.57
CA PRO A 102 7.30 -14.86 -26.23
C PRO A 102 8.80 -14.91 -25.97
N THR A 103 9.27 -16.03 -25.43
CA THR A 103 10.69 -16.34 -25.33
C THR A 103 11.27 -16.52 -26.73
N THR A 104 11.56 -15.43 -27.44
CA THR A 104 12.52 -15.47 -28.55
C THR A 104 13.92 -15.50 -27.94
N ARG A 105 14.28 -16.69 -27.46
CA ARG A 105 15.65 -17.08 -27.17
C ARG A 105 16.38 -17.10 -28.51
N ASN A 106 17.14 -16.05 -28.81
CA ASN A 106 17.98 -15.99 -30.01
C ASN A 106 19.16 -16.97 -29.88
N HIS A 107 18.86 -18.19 -30.34
CA HIS A 107 19.64 -19.16 -31.10
C HIS A 107 20.79 -18.81 -32.05
N ILE A 108 21.54 -17.69 -31.99
CA ILE A 108 22.66 -17.50 -32.94
C ILE A 108 23.83 -16.78 -32.28
#